data_AF-A0A945RXX1-F1
#
_entry.id   AF-A0A945RXX1-F1
#
_cell.length_a   1.000
_cell.length_b   1.000
_cell.length_c   1.000
_cell.angle_alpha   90.00
_cell.angle_beta   90.00
_cell.angle_gamma   90.00
#
_symmetry.space_group_name_H-M   'P 1'
#
loop_
_entity.id
_entity.type
_entity.pdbx_description
1 polymer ?
#
loop_
_entity_poly.entity_id
_entity_poly.type
_entity_poly.pdbx_seq_one_letter_code
_entity_poly.pdbx_strand_id
1 'polypeptide(L)'
;MRSLTRCALLPLLMATTWAATPNADSQFGFAQSLLKDGDQAFALLEFKRLVYLYPQHPKAPDSLLAIASIYLTYVGDVPGARKALEQVAKRHPKSGAAAEAGTLLEFIRTNSDFQGKPLLAFLKATDLSRRKREAEAVPVYLGIHEKWPRARLADQALLAAGEIQLTALNQPNEARACFQLLARQYPSSARLPEARLGEAAVVAKLKGDGPEALAAYRQVAVDFPKSHVAATANARAAAMEKRAHIIKRRFGKTSVLPFKVVKSGYDAATRMTVVIELSADASMRNVEATLEDALVTHYTTRKKPTDSVYVRAYYSYPMSEAGSAAWTPGKDAAYRVKERKTEDVLKGVLFDVLRRR
;
A
#
# COMPACT_ATOMS: atom_id res chain seq x y z
N MET A 1 83.34 30.80 -51.82
CA MET A 1 82.81 31.17 -50.49
C MET A 1 81.55 32.00 -50.67
N ARG A 2 80.36 31.42 -50.44
CA ARG A 2 79.12 32.11 -50.04
C ARG A 2 78.00 31.07 -49.86
N SER A 3 77.15 31.37 -48.89
CA SER A 3 76.22 30.54 -48.12
C SER A 3 75.19 29.73 -48.91
N LEU A 4 75.00 28.47 -48.49
CA LEU A 4 73.85 27.62 -48.80
C LEU A 4 72.60 28.12 -48.05
N THR A 5 71.62 28.66 -48.78
CA THR A 5 70.23 28.80 -48.33
C THR A 5 69.52 27.45 -48.48
N ARG A 6 69.21 26.77 -47.36
CA ARG A 6 68.32 25.59 -47.37
C ARG A 6 66.87 26.06 -47.25
N CYS A 7 66.11 25.91 -48.34
CA CYS A 7 64.65 25.91 -48.34
C CYS A 7 64.14 24.77 -47.44
N ALA A 8 63.36 25.11 -46.43
CA ALA A 8 62.58 24.14 -45.67
C ALA A 8 61.30 23.81 -46.44
N LEU A 9 61.19 22.58 -46.92
CA LEU A 9 59.93 21.97 -47.37
C LEU A 9 59.17 21.49 -46.13
N LEU A 10 58.06 22.15 -45.79
CA LEU A 10 57.06 21.63 -44.86
C LEU A 10 56.17 20.62 -45.61
N PRO A 11 56.05 19.34 -45.17
CA PRO A 11 54.98 18.50 -45.63
C PRO A 11 53.69 18.86 -44.86
N LEU A 12 52.67 19.24 -45.60
CA LEU A 12 51.31 19.46 -45.12
C LEU A 12 50.71 18.10 -44.70
N LEU A 13 50.64 17.83 -43.39
CA LEU A 13 49.94 16.67 -42.85
C LEU A 13 48.43 16.92 -42.94
N MET A 14 47.78 16.38 -43.98
CA MET A 14 46.33 16.27 -44.04
C MET A 14 45.88 15.21 -43.03
N ALA A 15 45.56 15.64 -41.82
CA ALA A 15 44.89 14.79 -40.83
C ALA A 15 43.43 14.59 -41.28
N THR A 16 43.16 13.51 -41.99
CA THR A 16 41.80 13.01 -42.20
C THR A 16 41.28 12.48 -40.87
N THR A 17 40.65 13.33 -40.06
CA THR A 17 39.83 12.86 -38.95
C THR A 17 38.64 12.13 -39.57
N TRP A 18 38.73 10.81 -39.68
CA TRP A 18 37.54 9.98 -39.83
C TRP A 18 36.76 10.16 -38.53
N ALA A 19 35.78 11.06 -38.53
CA ALA A 19 34.78 11.08 -37.47
C ALA A 19 34.09 9.71 -37.55
N ALA A 20 34.48 8.78 -36.67
CA ALA A 20 33.86 7.47 -36.59
C ALA A 20 32.36 7.69 -36.44
N THR A 21 31.58 7.24 -37.43
CA THR A 21 30.13 7.26 -37.32
C THR A 21 29.76 6.53 -36.02
N PRO A 22 29.10 7.18 -35.05
CA PRO A 22 28.78 6.54 -33.79
C PRO A 22 28.02 5.24 -34.05
N ASN A 23 28.50 4.11 -33.52
CA ASN A 23 27.79 2.85 -33.65
C ASN A 23 26.40 2.96 -32.97
N ALA A 24 25.40 2.25 -33.48
CA ALA A 24 24.01 2.35 -33.03
C ALA A 24 23.85 2.12 -31.51
N ASP A 25 24.63 1.22 -30.91
CA ASP A 25 24.61 0.99 -29.46
C ASP A 25 25.14 2.16 -28.65
N SER A 26 26.22 2.83 -29.10
CA SER A 26 26.75 3.99 -28.39
C SER A 26 25.80 5.19 -28.52
N GLN A 27 25.17 5.35 -29.69
CA GLN A 27 24.15 6.37 -29.89
C GLN A 27 22.92 6.12 -29.01
N PHE A 28 22.46 4.87 -28.89
CA PHE A 28 21.37 4.52 -27.99
C PHE A 28 21.71 4.85 -26.53
N GLY A 29 22.90 4.45 -26.07
CA GLY A 29 23.37 4.74 -24.72
C GLY A 29 23.46 6.24 -24.44
N PHE A 30 23.95 7.03 -25.40
CA PHE A 30 23.98 8.49 -25.29
C PHE A 30 22.57 9.11 -25.18
N ALA A 31 21.64 8.69 -26.04
CA ALA A 31 20.25 9.13 -25.98
C ALA A 31 19.58 8.78 -24.64
N GLN A 32 19.90 7.62 -24.06
CA GLN A 32 19.43 7.23 -22.73
C GLN A 32 20.03 8.10 -21.61
N SER A 33 21.30 8.49 -21.71
CA SER A 33 21.91 9.43 -20.75
C SER A 33 21.17 10.76 -20.76
N LEU A 34 20.91 11.32 -21.95
CA LEU A 34 20.17 12.57 -22.10
C LEU A 34 18.77 12.48 -21.46
N LEU A 35 18.06 11.35 -21.59
CA LEU A 35 16.77 11.17 -20.90
C LEU A 35 16.91 11.21 -19.37
N LYS A 36 17.95 10.58 -18.84
CA LYS A 36 18.24 10.54 -17.41
C LYS A 36 18.58 11.94 -16.87
N ASP A 37 19.29 12.73 -17.66
CA ASP A 37 19.68 14.10 -17.34
C ASP A 37 18.52 15.10 -17.51
N GLY A 38 17.41 14.66 -18.11
CA GLY A 38 16.20 15.47 -18.30
C GLY A 38 16.14 16.20 -19.64
N ASP A 39 17.15 16.01 -20.50
CA ASP A 39 17.31 16.63 -21.81
C ASP A 39 16.44 15.95 -22.88
N GLN A 40 15.13 15.96 -22.67
CA GLN A 40 14.14 15.24 -23.50
C GLN A 40 14.23 15.62 -24.99
N ALA A 41 14.49 16.89 -25.30
CA ALA A 41 14.58 17.37 -26.69
C ALA A 41 15.81 16.79 -27.41
N PHE A 42 16.98 16.77 -26.75
CA PHE A 42 18.19 16.19 -27.32
C PHE A 42 18.10 14.66 -27.38
N ALA A 43 17.54 14.02 -26.35
CA ALA A 43 17.27 12.60 -26.38
C ALA A 43 16.36 12.21 -27.56
N LEU A 44 15.28 12.96 -27.77
CA LEU A 44 14.37 12.74 -28.91
C LEU A 44 15.10 12.85 -30.25
N LEU A 45 15.98 13.85 -30.39
CA LEU A 45 16.78 14.02 -31.59
C LEU A 45 17.69 12.81 -31.84
N GLU A 46 18.38 12.32 -30.81
CA GLU A 46 19.31 11.20 -30.93
C GLU A 46 18.61 9.87 -31.18
N PHE A 47 17.48 9.59 -30.54
CA PHE A 47 16.68 8.41 -30.87
C PHE A 47 16.16 8.47 -32.32
N LYS A 48 15.70 9.63 -32.78
CA LYS A 48 15.27 9.81 -34.19
C LYS A 48 16.43 9.56 -35.15
N ARG A 49 17.62 10.06 -34.83
CA ARG A 49 18.82 9.86 -35.63
C ARG A 49 19.22 8.39 -35.69
N LEU A 50 19.15 7.66 -34.57
CA LEU A 50 19.38 6.22 -34.54
C LEU A 50 18.41 5.47 -35.44
N VAL A 51 17.11 5.73 -35.31
CA VAL A 51 16.07 5.08 -36.14
C VAL A 51 16.25 5.39 -37.63
N TYR A 52 16.72 6.59 -37.96
CA TYR A 52 16.98 7.00 -39.34
C TYR A 52 18.21 6.30 -39.94
N LEU A 53 19.33 6.28 -39.21
CA LEU A 53 20.60 5.71 -39.69
C LEU A 53 20.62 4.18 -39.62
N TYR A 54 19.93 3.60 -38.63
CA TYR A 54 19.98 2.17 -38.31
C TYR A 54 18.58 1.55 -38.20
N PRO A 55 17.73 1.66 -39.24
CA PRO A 55 16.31 1.32 -39.15
C PRO A 55 16.00 -0.17 -38.93
N GLN A 56 16.98 -1.07 -39.08
CA GLN A 56 16.84 -2.52 -38.83
C GLN A 56 17.62 -2.99 -37.60
N HIS A 57 18.30 -2.10 -36.90
CA HIS A 57 19.11 -2.46 -35.74
C HIS A 57 18.24 -2.92 -34.57
N PRO A 58 18.69 -3.86 -33.72
CA PRO A 58 17.93 -4.32 -32.55
C PRO A 58 17.48 -3.21 -31.59
N LYS A 59 18.18 -2.06 -31.56
CA LYS A 59 17.83 -0.87 -30.77
C LYS A 59 16.87 0.12 -31.44
N ALA A 60 16.58 -0.03 -32.73
CA ALA A 60 15.61 0.80 -33.42
C ALA A 60 14.19 0.73 -32.82
N PRO A 61 13.62 -0.47 -32.51
CA PRO A 61 12.30 -0.53 -31.89
C PRO A 61 12.26 0.04 -30.46
N ASP A 62 13.31 -0.15 -29.65
CA ASP A 62 13.43 0.48 -28.33
C ASP A 62 13.49 2.01 -28.44
N SER A 63 14.20 2.52 -29.44
CA SER A 63 14.29 3.97 -29.73
C SER A 63 12.94 4.53 -30.17
N LEU A 64 12.16 3.80 -30.95
CA LEU A 64 10.81 4.19 -31.35
C LEU A 64 9.84 4.24 -30.15
N LEU A 65 9.94 3.32 -29.18
CA LEU A 65 9.21 3.40 -27.92
C LEU A 65 9.61 4.65 -27.12
N ALA A 66 10.91 4.93 -27.01
CA ALA A 66 11.40 6.13 -26.35
C ALA A 66 10.87 7.41 -27.02
N ILE A 67 10.91 7.49 -28.36
CA ILE A 67 10.33 8.58 -29.14
C ILE A 67 8.85 8.77 -28.82
N ALA A 68 8.06 7.69 -28.81
CA ALA A 68 6.63 7.76 -28.50
C ALA A 68 6.36 8.26 -27.08
N SER A 69 7.15 7.79 -26.10
CA SER A 69 7.06 8.22 -24.72
C SER A 69 7.37 9.73 -24.57
N ILE A 70 8.43 10.23 -25.23
CA ILE A 70 8.76 11.65 -25.22
C ILE A 70 7.66 12.48 -25.88
N TYR A 71 7.09 11.99 -26.98
CA TYR A 71 5.96 12.67 -27.63
C TYR A 71 4.75 12.78 -26.71
N LEU A 72 4.44 11.74 -25.93
CA LEU A 72 3.31 11.76 -24.99
C LEU A 72 3.57 12.60 -23.74
N THR A 73 4.79 12.65 -23.24
CA THR A 73 5.07 13.22 -21.91
C THR A 73 5.70 14.61 -21.94
N TYR A 74 6.43 14.94 -23.02
CA TYR A 74 7.13 16.20 -23.16
C TYR A 74 6.56 17.07 -24.27
N VAL A 75 6.36 16.50 -25.47
CA VAL A 75 5.92 17.29 -26.64
C VAL A 75 4.40 17.51 -26.66
N GLY A 76 3.62 16.54 -26.16
CA GLY A 76 2.16 16.54 -26.27
C GLY A 76 1.63 16.13 -27.65
N ASP A 77 2.43 15.44 -28.46
CA ASP A 77 2.09 15.01 -29.83
C ASP A 77 1.57 13.57 -29.85
N VAL A 78 0.27 13.40 -29.55
CA VAL A 78 -0.40 12.09 -29.60
C VAL A 78 -0.32 11.45 -31.00
N PRO A 79 -0.58 12.16 -32.12
CA PRO A 79 -0.39 11.61 -33.46
C PRO A 79 1.04 11.15 -33.74
N GLY A 80 2.05 11.93 -33.36
CA GLY A 80 3.46 11.59 -33.50
C GLY A 80 3.84 10.35 -32.70
N ALA A 81 3.35 10.24 -31.46
CA ALA A 81 3.53 9.05 -30.63
C ALA A 81 2.93 7.82 -31.29
N ARG A 82 1.67 7.91 -31.75
CA ARG A 82 0.99 6.81 -32.46
C ARG A 82 1.78 6.35 -33.68
N LYS A 83 2.26 7.30 -34.50
CA LYS A 83 3.06 6.99 -35.69
C LYS A 83 4.37 6.25 -35.36
N ALA A 84 5.04 6.62 -34.27
CA ALA A 84 6.25 5.92 -33.83
C ALA A 84 5.94 4.48 -33.39
N LEU A 85 4.87 4.27 -32.62
CA LEU A 85 4.45 2.93 -32.17
C LEU A 85 3.97 2.05 -33.34
N GLU A 86 3.23 2.62 -34.30
CA GLU A 86 2.84 1.93 -35.54
C GLU A 86 4.06 1.46 -36.34
N GLN A 87 5.16 2.23 -36.34
CA GLN A 87 6.41 1.80 -36.97
C GLN A 87 7.02 0.59 -36.26
N VAL A 88 6.97 0.52 -34.92
CA VAL A 88 7.42 -0.68 -34.18
C VAL A 88 6.61 -1.89 -34.62
N ALA A 89 5.28 -1.79 -34.58
CA ALA A 89 4.39 -2.88 -34.96
C ALA A 89 4.59 -3.32 -36.42
N LYS A 90 4.78 -2.38 -37.35
CA LYS A 90 4.91 -2.67 -38.78
C LYS A 90 6.30 -3.17 -39.19
N ARG A 91 7.36 -2.58 -38.66
CA ARG A 91 8.75 -2.84 -39.10
C ARG A 91 9.49 -3.82 -38.19
N HIS A 92 9.08 -3.93 -36.93
CA HIS A 92 9.72 -4.77 -35.92
C HIS A 92 8.73 -5.69 -35.20
N PRO A 93 7.83 -6.41 -35.89
CA PRO A 93 6.74 -7.17 -35.26
C PRO A 93 7.21 -8.30 -34.33
N LYS A 94 8.45 -8.77 -34.49
CA LYS A 94 9.06 -9.85 -33.66
C LYS A 94 9.95 -9.32 -32.53
N SER A 95 10.08 -8.00 -32.38
CA SER A 95 10.90 -7.41 -31.32
C SER A 95 10.18 -7.47 -29.96
N GLY A 96 10.94 -7.48 -28.86
CA GLY A 96 10.34 -7.41 -27.51
C GLY A 96 9.46 -6.16 -27.31
N ALA A 97 9.85 -5.05 -27.93
CA ALA A 97 9.12 -3.79 -27.93
C ALA A 97 7.77 -3.82 -28.66
N ALA A 98 7.52 -4.81 -29.53
CA ALA A 98 6.28 -4.85 -30.33
C ALA A 98 5.02 -5.04 -29.47
N ALA A 99 5.12 -5.88 -28.43
CA ALA A 99 4.01 -6.12 -27.51
C ALA A 99 3.65 -4.84 -26.73
N GLU A 100 4.66 -4.14 -26.21
CA GLU A 100 4.48 -2.86 -25.51
C GLU A 100 3.95 -1.76 -26.43
N ALA A 101 4.42 -1.70 -27.68
CA ALA A 101 3.88 -0.77 -28.66
C ALA A 101 2.39 -1.03 -28.94
N GLY A 102 1.99 -2.30 -29.04
CA GLY A 102 0.60 -2.69 -29.22
C GLY A 102 -0.30 -2.30 -28.06
N THR A 103 0.12 -2.54 -26.81
CA THR A 103 -0.66 -2.16 -25.63
C THR A 103 -0.79 -0.64 -25.51
N LEU A 104 0.28 0.11 -25.79
CA LEU A 104 0.24 1.57 -25.73
C LEU A 104 -0.61 2.16 -26.88
N LEU A 105 -0.55 1.60 -28.09
CA LEU A 105 -1.43 2.00 -29.19
C LEU A 105 -2.90 1.84 -28.83
N GLU A 106 -3.25 0.70 -28.23
CA GLU A 106 -4.62 0.43 -27.81
C GLU A 106 -5.07 1.40 -26.70
N PHE A 107 -4.19 1.68 -25.74
CA PHE A 107 -4.43 2.67 -24.70
C PHE A 107 -4.66 4.07 -25.28
N ILE A 108 -3.81 4.51 -26.21
CA ILE A 108 -3.97 5.80 -26.92
C ILE A 108 -5.29 5.81 -27.67
N ARG A 109 -5.58 4.78 -28.47
CA ARG A 109 -6.80 4.68 -29.28
C ARG A 109 -8.06 4.80 -28.42
N THR A 110 -8.08 4.10 -27.29
CA THR A 110 -9.21 4.09 -26.38
C THR A 110 -9.33 5.41 -25.61
N ASN A 111 -8.25 6.16 -25.37
CA ASN A 111 -8.27 7.36 -24.53
C ASN A 111 -7.92 8.68 -25.25
N SER A 112 -8.04 8.72 -26.58
CA SER A 112 -7.79 9.94 -27.38
C SER A 112 -9.02 10.86 -27.53
N ASP A 113 -10.00 10.74 -26.65
CA ASP A 113 -11.12 11.69 -26.57
C ASP A 113 -10.61 13.11 -26.24
N PHE A 114 -11.41 14.13 -26.55
CA PHE A 114 -11.01 15.54 -26.37
C PHE A 114 -9.64 15.88 -26.96
N GLN A 115 -9.35 15.35 -28.15
CA GLN A 115 -8.06 15.51 -28.86
C GLN A 115 -6.85 14.97 -28.06
N GLY A 116 -7.07 14.02 -27.15
CA GLY A 116 -6.03 13.41 -26.32
C GLY A 116 -5.57 14.25 -25.14
N LYS A 117 -6.19 15.41 -24.87
CA LYS A 117 -5.80 16.26 -23.72
C LYS A 117 -5.93 15.56 -22.36
N PRO A 118 -7.01 14.80 -22.07
CA PRO A 118 -7.13 14.03 -20.83
C PRO A 118 -6.04 12.96 -20.72
N LEU A 119 -5.73 12.27 -21.82
CA LEU A 119 -4.66 11.27 -21.88
C LEU A 119 -3.30 11.87 -21.53
N LEU A 120 -2.92 12.99 -22.14
CA LEU A 120 -1.66 13.67 -21.85
C LEU A 120 -1.59 14.12 -20.39
N ALA A 121 -2.68 14.68 -19.85
CA ALA A 121 -2.76 15.06 -18.44
C ALA A 121 -2.62 13.85 -17.51
N PHE A 122 -3.28 12.74 -17.84
CA PHE A 122 -3.20 11.49 -17.08
C PHE A 122 -1.77 10.95 -17.06
N LEU A 123 -1.13 10.85 -18.22
CA LEU A 123 0.26 10.38 -18.35
C LEU A 123 1.24 11.29 -17.61
N LYS A 124 1.03 12.61 -17.64
CA LYS A 124 1.83 13.57 -16.87
C LYS A 124 1.68 13.32 -15.36
N ALA A 125 0.45 13.16 -14.87
CA ALA A 125 0.19 12.86 -13.46
C ALA A 125 0.80 11.51 -13.03
N THR A 126 0.72 10.50 -13.89
CA THR A 126 1.34 9.19 -13.65
C THR A 126 2.87 9.29 -13.61
N ASP A 127 3.50 10.07 -14.49
CA ASP A 127 4.94 10.30 -14.43
C ASP A 127 5.36 11.02 -13.15
N LEU A 128 4.61 12.05 -12.72
CA LEU A 128 4.85 12.74 -11.45
C LEU A 128 4.77 11.78 -10.26
N SER A 129 3.72 10.95 -10.19
CA SER A 129 3.55 9.94 -9.13
C SER A 129 4.67 8.89 -9.15
N ARG A 130 5.08 8.41 -10.33
CA ARG A 130 6.23 7.50 -10.48
C ARG A 130 7.53 8.10 -9.94
N ARG A 131 7.71 9.43 -10.06
CA ARG A 131 8.83 10.19 -9.49
C ARG A 131 8.62 10.54 -8.01
N LYS A 132 7.60 9.97 -7.35
CA LYS A 132 7.18 10.23 -5.96
C LYS A 132 6.79 11.69 -5.68
N ARG A 133 6.44 12.45 -6.72
CA ARG A 133 5.98 13.85 -6.63
C ARG A 133 4.47 13.89 -6.48
N GLU A 134 3.97 13.23 -5.44
CA GLU A 134 2.54 12.95 -5.25
C GLU A 134 1.71 14.22 -5.06
N ALA A 135 2.23 15.20 -4.32
CA ALA A 135 1.57 16.49 -4.12
C ALA A 135 1.35 17.27 -5.43
N GLU A 136 2.19 17.03 -6.44
CA GLU A 136 2.06 17.65 -7.76
C GLU A 136 1.21 16.80 -8.72
N ALA A 137 1.21 15.49 -8.56
CA ALA A 137 0.41 14.57 -9.38
C ALA A 137 -1.10 14.73 -9.13
N VAL A 138 -1.51 14.80 -7.86
CA VAL A 138 -2.91 14.88 -7.44
C VAL A 138 -3.70 16.00 -8.14
N PRO A 139 -3.28 17.28 -8.13
CA PRO A 139 -4.05 18.34 -8.80
C PRO A 139 -4.14 18.13 -10.32
N VAL A 140 -3.17 17.48 -10.95
CA VAL A 140 -3.24 17.15 -12.38
C VAL A 140 -4.29 16.07 -12.63
N TYR A 141 -4.37 15.03 -11.79
CA TYR A 141 -5.44 14.03 -11.86
C TYR A 141 -6.82 14.64 -11.64
N LEU A 142 -6.99 15.44 -10.60
CA LEU A 142 -8.28 16.10 -10.29
C LEU A 142 -8.74 17.01 -11.43
N GLY A 143 -7.80 17.77 -12.02
CA GLY A 143 -8.08 18.65 -13.15
C GLY A 143 -8.62 17.95 -14.40
N ILE A 144 -8.44 16.63 -14.54
CA ILE A 144 -9.01 15.86 -15.66
C ILE A 144 -10.53 15.82 -15.53
N HIS A 145 -11.07 15.51 -14.35
CA HIS A 145 -12.50 15.52 -14.12
C HIS A 145 -13.08 16.93 -14.20
N GLU A 146 -12.39 17.93 -13.63
CA GLU A 146 -12.87 19.31 -13.62
C GLU A 146 -13.02 19.88 -15.04
N LYS A 147 -12.04 19.62 -15.92
CA LYS A 147 -12.02 20.16 -17.28
C LYS A 147 -12.73 19.27 -18.28
N TRP A 148 -12.69 17.96 -18.08
CA TRP A 148 -13.23 16.96 -19.00
C TRP A 148 -14.00 15.88 -18.22
N PRO A 149 -15.15 16.23 -17.60
CA PRO A 149 -15.91 15.30 -16.77
C PRO A 149 -16.51 14.11 -17.52
N ARG A 150 -16.52 14.14 -18.87
CA ARG A 150 -16.94 13.02 -19.72
C ARG A 150 -15.77 12.27 -20.34
N ALA A 151 -14.53 12.58 -19.95
CA ALA A 151 -13.37 11.88 -20.46
C ALA A 151 -13.34 10.44 -19.96
N ARG A 152 -12.93 9.50 -20.81
CA ARG A 152 -12.83 8.07 -20.49
C ARG A 152 -11.86 7.77 -19.36
N LEU A 153 -10.90 8.66 -19.10
CA LEU A 153 -9.92 8.55 -18.02
C LEU A 153 -10.34 9.31 -16.75
N ALA A 154 -11.47 10.02 -16.74
CA ALA A 154 -11.79 10.91 -15.64
C ALA A 154 -12.13 10.16 -14.34
N ASP A 155 -12.79 9.00 -14.44
CA ASP A 155 -13.04 8.13 -13.30
C ASP A 155 -11.75 7.50 -12.76
N GLN A 156 -10.89 6.98 -13.64
CA GLN A 156 -9.58 6.43 -13.26
C GLN A 156 -8.66 7.50 -12.64
N ALA A 157 -8.72 8.75 -13.13
CA ALA A 157 -7.98 9.87 -12.56
C ALA A 157 -8.44 10.21 -11.14
N LEU A 158 -9.77 10.24 -10.90
CA LEU A 158 -10.30 10.45 -9.55
C LEU A 158 -9.92 9.31 -8.59
N LEU A 159 -9.96 8.06 -9.06
CA LEU A 159 -9.53 6.91 -8.26
C LEU A 159 -8.05 7.07 -7.86
N ALA A 160 -7.17 7.33 -8.84
CA ALA A 160 -5.73 7.51 -8.59
C ALA A 160 -5.45 8.67 -7.62
N ALA A 161 -6.14 9.81 -7.79
CA ALA A 161 -6.02 10.95 -6.87
C ALA A 161 -6.43 10.55 -5.43
N GLY A 162 -7.56 9.87 -5.27
CA GLY A 162 -8.03 9.41 -3.96
C GLY A 162 -7.09 8.41 -3.29
N GLU A 163 -6.53 7.47 -4.06
CA GLU A 163 -5.55 6.50 -3.55
C GLU A 163 -4.26 7.17 -3.08
N ILE A 164 -3.71 8.10 -3.87
CA ILE A 164 -2.52 8.87 -3.51
C ILE A 164 -2.77 9.71 -2.26
N GLN A 165 -3.91 10.40 -2.21
CA GLN A 165 -4.29 11.20 -1.04
C GLN A 165 -4.40 10.34 0.23
N LEU A 166 -5.04 9.17 0.14
CA LEU A 166 -5.20 8.29 1.29
C LEU A 166 -3.87 7.71 1.78
N THR A 167 -2.99 7.31 0.85
CA THR A 167 -1.79 6.53 1.16
C THR A 167 -0.55 7.40 1.34
N ALA A 168 -0.14 8.11 0.30
CA ALA A 168 1.13 8.85 0.29
C ALA A 168 1.03 10.20 0.99
N LEU A 169 -0.10 10.89 0.87
CA LEU A 169 -0.28 12.23 1.45
C LEU A 169 -0.96 12.21 2.84
N ASN A 170 -1.50 11.06 3.26
CA ASN A 170 -2.22 10.92 4.53
C ASN A 170 -3.37 11.95 4.69
N GLN A 171 -4.11 12.17 3.61
CA GLN A 171 -5.23 13.10 3.44
C GLN A 171 -6.55 12.32 3.28
N PRO A 172 -7.05 11.67 4.36
CA PRO A 172 -8.21 10.77 4.26
C PRO A 172 -9.53 11.49 3.92
N ASN A 173 -9.69 12.76 4.28
CA ASN A 173 -10.92 13.50 4.00
C ASN A 173 -11.03 13.85 2.50
N GLU A 174 -9.92 14.28 1.92
CA GLU A 174 -9.77 14.58 0.51
C GLU A 174 -9.92 13.30 -0.32
N ALA A 175 -9.29 12.21 0.12
CA ALA A 175 -9.44 10.91 -0.52
C ALA A 175 -10.91 10.44 -0.56
N ARG A 176 -11.63 10.60 0.56
CA ARG A 176 -13.07 10.32 0.62
C ARG A 176 -13.86 11.17 -0.35
N ALA A 177 -13.54 12.46 -0.49
CA ALA A 177 -14.20 13.33 -1.44
C ALA A 177 -13.99 12.82 -2.89
N CYS A 178 -12.79 12.36 -3.23
CA CYS A 178 -12.51 11.78 -4.55
C CYS A 178 -13.34 10.52 -4.82
N PHE A 179 -13.36 9.57 -3.88
CA PHE A 179 -14.11 8.32 -4.05
C PHE A 179 -15.63 8.55 -4.11
N GLN A 180 -16.17 9.44 -3.28
CA GLN A 180 -17.58 9.84 -3.31
C GLN A 180 -17.95 10.54 -4.61
N LEU A 181 -17.05 11.40 -5.11
CA LEU A 181 -17.25 12.08 -6.39
C LEU A 181 -17.26 11.08 -7.54
N LEU A 182 -16.36 10.09 -7.54
CA LEU A 182 -16.35 9.01 -8.51
C LEU A 182 -17.69 8.24 -8.47
N ALA A 183 -18.13 7.83 -7.30
CA ALA A 183 -19.37 7.08 -7.14
C ALA A 183 -20.61 7.86 -7.59
N ARG A 184 -20.64 9.18 -7.38
CA ARG A 184 -21.75 10.05 -7.76
C ARG A 184 -21.76 10.38 -9.25
N GLN A 185 -20.61 10.73 -9.83
CA GLN A 185 -20.52 11.22 -11.21
C GLN A 185 -20.36 10.08 -12.23
N TYR A 186 -19.84 8.93 -11.82
CA TYR A 186 -19.60 7.77 -12.69
C TYR A 186 -20.19 6.48 -12.09
N PRO A 187 -21.52 6.42 -11.86
CA PRO A 187 -22.15 5.27 -11.22
C PRO A 187 -22.04 3.97 -12.03
N SER A 188 -21.73 4.04 -13.33
CA SER A 188 -21.48 2.89 -14.20
C SER A 188 -19.99 2.61 -14.44
N SER A 189 -19.09 3.30 -13.73
CA SER A 189 -17.65 3.09 -13.89
C SER A 189 -17.26 1.66 -13.49
N ALA A 190 -16.39 1.05 -14.29
CA ALA A 190 -15.74 -0.21 -13.91
C ALA A 190 -14.86 -0.08 -12.64
N ARG A 191 -14.54 1.16 -12.22
CA ARG A 191 -13.74 1.52 -11.04
C ARG A 191 -14.55 1.79 -9.78
N LEU A 192 -15.88 1.71 -9.88
CA LEU A 192 -16.75 1.92 -8.73
C LEU A 192 -16.44 0.98 -7.54
N PRO A 193 -16.17 -0.33 -7.76
CA PRO A 193 -15.79 -1.22 -6.66
C PRO A 193 -14.52 -0.74 -5.93
N GLU A 194 -13.48 -0.34 -6.66
CA GLU A 194 -12.23 0.18 -6.10
C GLU A 194 -12.46 1.46 -5.29
N ALA A 195 -13.29 2.38 -5.79
CA ALA A 195 -13.65 3.59 -5.06
C ALA A 195 -14.37 3.28 -3.73
N ARG A 196 -15.30 2.32 -3.73
CA ARG A 196 -16.02 1.89 -2.51
C ARG A 196 -15.10 1.18 -1.52
N LEU A 197 -14.13 0.41 -2.00
CA LEU A 197 -13.06 -0.12 -1.16
C LEU A 197 -12.20 1.00 -0.55
N GLY A 198 -11.91 2.04 -1.34
CA GLY A 198 -11.24 3.26 -0.89
C GLY A 198 -11.99 3.98 0.23
N GLU A 199 -13.32 4.15 0.11
CA GLU A 199 -14.17 4.71 1.16
C GLU A 199 -14.11 3.90 2.46
N ALA A 200 -14.20 2.56 2.38
CA ALA A 200 -14.05 1.69 3.54
C ALA A 200 -12.66 1.82 4.19
N ALA A 201 -11.61 2.00 3.37
CA ALA A 201 -10.26 2.26 3.86
C ALA A 201 -10.13 3.63 4.54
N VAL A 202 -10.82 4.67 4.05
CA VAL A 202 -10.90 5.96 4.73
C VAL A 202 -11.57 5.81 6.10
N VAL A 203 -12.69 5.08 6.20
CA VAL A 203 -13.38 4.84 7.48
C VAL A 203 -12.42 4.20 8.48
N ALA A 204 -11.70 3.16 8.07
CA ALA A 204 -10.70 2.50 8.89
C ALA A 204 -9.56 3.45 9.32
N LYS A 205 -9.09 4.31 8.40
CA LYS A 205 -8.02 5.27 8.66
C LYS A 205 -8.42 6.36 9.67
N LEU A 206 -9.66 6.85 9.57
CA LEU A 206 -10.17 7.94 10.42
C LEU A 206 -10.67 7.44 11.79
N LYS A 207 -11.31 6.27 11.82
CA LYS A 207 -12.01 5.76 13.02
C LYS A 207 -11.35 4.53 13.65
N GLY A 208 -10.29 4.01 13.02
CA GLY A 208 -9.63 2.77 13.42
C GLY A 208 -10.32 1.50 12.89
N ASP A 209 -9.69 0.36 13.17
CA ASP A 209 -10.16 -0.99 12.81
C ASP A 209 -11.34 -1.44 13.70
N GLY A 210 -12.42 -0.65 13.71
CA GLY A 210 -13.61 -0.86 14.54
C GLY A 210 -14.79 -1.49 13.80
N PRO A 211 -15.97 -1.61 14.46
CA PRO A 211 -17.16 -2.21 13.86
C PRO A 211 -17.66 -1.46 12.63
N GLU A 212 -17.47 -0.14 12.56
CA GLU A 212 -17.88 0.67 11.41
C GLU A 212 -17.02 0.38 10.17
N ALA A 213 -15.69 0.29 10.33
CA ALA A 213 -14.79 -0.06 9.26
C ALA A 213 -15.04 -1.51 8.77
N LEU A 214 -15.27 -2.43 9.70
CA LEU A 214 -15.63 -3.81 9.38
C LEU A 214 -16.93 -3.88 8.56
N ALA A 215 -17.96 -3.15 8.97
CA ALA A 215 -19.23 -3.06 8.25
C ALA A 215 -19.03 -2.49 6.85
N ALA A 216 -18.25 -1.42 6.70
CA ALA A 216 -17.94 -0.82 5.40
C ALA A 216 -17.26 -1.82 4.45
N TYR A 217 -16.24 -2.55 4.91
CA TYR A 217 -15.58 -3.57 4.09
C TYR A 217 -16.52 -4.73 3.72
N ARG A 218 -17.37 -5.19 4.64
CA ARG A 218 -18.37 -6.22 4.33
C ARG A 218 -19.36 -5.75 3.28
N GLN A 219 -19.81 -4.50 3.38
CA GLN A 219 -20.73 -3.93 2.41
C GLN A 219 -20.13 -3.94 1.00
N VAL A 220 -18.84 -3.60 0.84
CA VAL A 220 -18.15 -3.68 -0.45
C VAL A 220 -18.21 -5.10 -1.05
N ALA A 221 -18.03 -6.14 -0.23
CA ALA A 221 -18.10 -7.52 -0.71
C ALA A 221 -19.54 -7.94 -1.09
N VAL A 222 -20.54 -7.40 -0.40
CA VAL A 222 -21.97 -7.62 -0.69
C VAL A 222 -22.40 -6.90 -1.96
N ASP A 223 -21.97 -5.67 -2.16
CA ASP A 223 -22.35 -4.83 -3.30
C ASP A 223 -21.67 -5.29 -4.59
N PHE A 224 -20.44 -5.82 -4.50
CA PHE A 224 -19.63 -6.20 -5.67
C PHE A 224 -19.13 -7.66 -5.61
N PRO A 225 -20.02 -8.66 -5.43
CA PRO A 225 -19.63 -10.03 -5.10
C PRO A 225 -18.81 -10.73 -6.20
N LYS A 226 -18.92 -10.28 -7.45
CA LYS A 226 -18.17 -10.80 -8.61
C LYS A 226 -16.88 -10.04 -8.91
N SER A 227 -16.61 -8.92 -8.22
CA SER A 227 -15.40 -8.13 -8.43
C SER A 227 -14.23 -8.72 -7.64
N HIS A 228 -13.01 -8.62 -8.19
CA HIS A 228 -11.77 -8.97 -7.47
C HIS A 228 -11.63 -8.19 -6.14
N VAL A 229 -12.24 -7.00 -6.07
CA VAL A 229 -12.31 -6.15 -4.89
C VAL A 229 -13.02 -6.83 -3.71
N ALA A 230 -14.01 -7.69 -3.94
CA ALA A 230 -14.72 -8.38 -2.87
C ALA A 230 -13.78 -9.29 -2.07
N ALA A 231 -12.86 -9.98 -2.74
CA ALA A 231 -11.84 -10.80 -2.07
C ALA A 231 -10.93 -9.94 -1.19
N THR A 232 -10.48 -8.78 -1.69
CA THR A 232 -9.69 -7.82 -0.91
C THR A 232 -10.46 -7.27 0.28
N ALA A 233 -11.73 -6.91 0.11
CA ALA A 233 -12.58 -6.39 1.17
C ALA A 233 -12.81 -7.43 2.27
N ASN A 234 -13.13 -8.67 1.90
CA ASN A 234 -13.27 -9.80 2.83
C ASN A 234 -11.96 -10.09 3.57
N ALA A 235 -10.82 -10.06 2.89
CA ALA A 235 -9.52 -10.26 3.53
C ALA A 235 -9.22 -9.16 4.56
N ARG A 236 -9.52 -7.90 4.25
CA ARG A 236 -9.37 -6.78 5.20
C ARG A 236 -10.32 -6.91 6.37
N ALA A 237 -11.59 -7.24 6.13
CA ALA A 237 -12.58 -7.50 7.18
C ALA A 237 -12.12 -8.64 8.12
N ALA A 238 -11.70 -9.78 7.56
CA ALA A 238 -11.21 -10.91 8.34
C ALA A 238 -9.94 -10.56 9.15
N ALA A 239 -9.04 -9.75 8.59
CA ALA A 239 -7.86 -9.27 9.32
C ALA A 239 -8.25 -8.35 10.49
N MET A 240 -9.24 -7.47 10.30
CA MET A 240 -9.78 -6.62 11.38
C MET A 240 -10.42 -7.47 12.47
N GLU A 241 -11.23 -8.45 12.09
CA GLU A 241 -11.82 -9.40 13.04
C GLU A 241 -10.71 -10.11 13.80
N LYS A 242 -9.72 -10.70 13.12
CA LYS A 242 -8.61 -11.38 13.81
C LYS A 242 -7.93 -10.47 14.85
N ARG A 243 -7.68 -9.20 14.52
CA ARG A 243 -7.11 -8.21 15.46
C ARG A 243 -8.06 -7.91 16.63
N ALA A 244 -9.35 -7.75 16.35
CA ALA A 244 -10.38 -7.54 17.37
C ALA A 244 -10.53 -8.75 18.33
N HIS A 245 -10.17 -9.95 17.87
CA HIS A 245 -10.28 -11.19 18.63
C HIS A 245 -9.04 -11.55 19.46
N ILE A 246 -7.99 -10.70 19.46
CA ILE A 246 -6.74 -10.90 20.20
C ILE A 246 -6.67 -9.92 21.37
N ILE A 247 -6.42 -10.45 22.57
CA ILE A 247 -6.12 -9.66 23.76
C ILE A 247 -4.65 -9.20 23.69
N LYS A 248 -4.41 -7.89 23.70
CA LYS A 248 -3.05 -7.33 23.77
C LYS A 248 -2.47 -7.54 25.16
N ARG A 249 -1.32 -8.21 25.25
CA ARG A 249 -0.60 -8.39 26.52
C ARG A 249 0.06 -7.08 26.97
N ARG A 250 -0.15 -6.70 28.22
CA ARG A 250 0.55 -5.60 28.91
C ARG A 250 1.63 -6.11 29.85
N PHE A 251 1.51 -7.36 30.31
CA PHE A 251 2.45 -7.96 31.26
C PHE A 251 3.29 -9.08 30.61
N GLY A 252 4.57 -9.12 31.00
CA GLY A 252 5.46 -10.23 30.64
C GLY A 252 5.19 -11.46 31.51
N LYS A 253 5.60 -12.65 31.03
CA LYS A 253 5.42 -13.92 31.74
C LYS A 253 6.06 -13.95 33.14
N THR A 254 7.08 -13.15 33.39
CA THR A 254 7.76 -13.04 34.69
C THR A 254 6.89 -12.40 35.79
N SER A 255 5.84 -11.66 35.43
CA SER A 255 4.89 -11.08 36.38
C SER A 255 3.68 -11.98 36.66
N VAL A 256 3.55 -13.10 35.95
CA VAL A 256 2.44 -14.03 36.05
C VAL A 256 2.72 -15.03 37.16
N LEU A 257 1.75 -15.21 38.06
CA LEU A 257 1.83 -16.22 39.11
C LEU A 257 1.41 -17.58 38.57
N PRO A 258 1.96 -18.68 39.12
CA PRO A 258 1.37 -19.99 38.95
C PRO A 258 -0.10 -19.96 39.41
N PHE A 259 -1.00 -20.49 38.60
CA PHE A 259 -2.42 -20.57 38.93
C PHE A 259 -3.01 -21.92 38.54
N LYS A 260 -4.06 -22.33 39.23
CA LYS A 260 -4.87 -23.51 38.90
C LYS A 260 -6.24 -23.08 38.39
N VAL A 261 -6.72 -23.70 37.32
CA VAL A 261 -8.11 -23.53 36.87
C VAL A 261 -9.01 -24.41 37.74
N VAL A 262 -9.92 -23.79 38.48
CA VAL A 262 -10.87 -24.49 39.38
C VAL A 262 -12.18 -24.79 38.66
N LYS A 263 -12.64 -23.87 37.82
CA LYS A 263 -13.87 -24.02 37.03
C LYS A 263 -13.71 -23.35 35.67
N SER A 264 -14.21 -23.98 34.62
CA SER A 264 -14.27 -23.39 33.29
C SER A 264 -15.56 -23.83 32.62
N GLY A 265 -16.29 -22.90 32.00
CA GLY A 265 -17.56 -23.20 31.34
C GLY A 265 -18.25 -21.94 30.83
N TYR A 266 -19.49 -22.09 30.38
CA TYR A 266 -20.34 -20.97 29.97
C TYR A 266 -21.35 -20.68 31.07
N ASP A 267 -21.42 -19.43 31.54
CA ASP A 267 -22.41 -18.98 32.51
C ASP A 267 -23.59 -18.23 31.86
N ALA A 268 -23.43 -17.85 30.58
CA ALA A 268 -24.48 -17.36 29.70
C ALA A 268 -24.28 -17.94 28.29
N ALA A 269 -25.25 -17.75 27.37
CA ALA A 269 -25.18 -18.27 26.00
C ALA A 269 -23.92 -17.81 25.23
N THR A 270 -23.35 -16.65 25.58
CA THR A 270 -22.24 -15.99 24.86
C THR A 270 -21.09 -15.56 25.79
N ARG A 271 -21.07 -16.04 27.05
CA ARG A 271 -20.02 -15.70 28.02
C ARG A 271 -19.38 -16.96 28.59
N MET A 272 -18.10 -17.12 28.27
CA MET A 272 -17.22 -18.12 28.87
C MET A 272 -16.67 -17.55 30.18
N THR A 273 -16.85 -18.28 31.28
CA THR A 273 -16.32 -17.93 32.60
C THR A 273 -15.27 -18.93 33.04
N VAL A 274 -14.12 -18.42 33.49
CA VAL A 274 -13.01 -19.20 34.05
C VAL A 274 -12.74 -18.72 35.47
N VAL A 275 -12.67 -19.65 36.41
CA VAL A 275 -12.30 -19.39 37.80
C VAL A 275 -10.93 -19.99 38.04
N ILE A 276 -9.99 -19.14 38.46
CA ILE A 276 -8.62 -19.51 38.76
C ILE A 276 -8.31 -19.30 40.24
N GLU A 277 -7.37 -20.09 40.73
CA GLU A 277 -6.85 -20.03 42.09
C GLU A 277 -5.35 -19.70 42.05
N LEU A 278 -4.94 -18.74 42.89
CA LEU A 278 -3.59 -18.17 42.97
C LEU A 278 -2.96 -18.46 44.33
N SER A 279 -1.62 -18.47 44.39
CA SER A 279 -0.91 -18.48 45.69
C SER A 279 -1.11 -17.17 46.47
N ALA A 280 -0.96 -17.24 47.79
CA ALA A 280 -1.38 -16.18 48.73
C ALA A 280 -0.49 -14.92 48.71
N ASP A 281 0.67 -15.00 48.10
CA ASP A 281 1.82 -14.10 48.16
C ASP A 281 1.89 -13.10 46.97
N ALA A 282 0.74 -12.80 46.37
CA ALA A 282 0.64 -11.93 45.20
C ALA A 282 0.58 -10.43 45.51
N SER A 283 1.38 -9.62 44.81
CA SER A 283 1.11 -8.19 44.67
C SER A 283 -0.12 -7.94 43.77
N MET A 284 -0.77 -6.79 43.89
CA MET A 284 -1.89 -6.42 42.99
C MET A 284 -1.49 -6.47 41.50
N ARG A 285 -0.25 -6.05 41.18
CA ARG A 285 0.29 -6.11 39.82
C ARG A 285 0.41 -7.55 39.32
N ASN A 286 0.84 -8.47 40.19
CA ASN A 286 0.94 -9.89 39.86
C ASN A 286 -0.46 -10.50 39.63
N VAL A 287 -1.46 -10.11 40.42
CA VAL A 287 -2.85 -10.54 40.22
C VAL A 287 -3.38 -10.06 38.86
N GLU A 288 -3.17 -8.78 38.51
CA GLU A 288 -3.59 -8.25 37.21
C GLU A 288 -2.89 -8.97 36.03
N ALA A 289 -1.58 -9.17 36.13
CA ALA A 289 -0.81 -9.93 35.14
C ALA A 289 -1.31 -11.37 34.98
N THR A 290 -1.68 -12.01 36.09
CA THR A 290 -2.18 -13.39 36.08
C THR A 290 -3.59 -13.49 35.52
N LEU A 291 -4.46 -12.52 35.83
CA LEU A 291 -5.78 -12.39 35.20
C LEU A 291 -5.67 -12.18 33.69
N GLU A 292 -4.71 -11.36 33.23
CA GLU A 292 -4.42 -11.18 31.80
C GLU A 292 -3.94 -12.47 31.15
N ASP A 293 -2.98 -13.17 31.77
CA ASP A 293 -2.47 -14.43 31.22
C ASP A 293 -3.55 -15.51 31.15
N ALA A 294 -4.42 -15.61 32.16
CA ALA A 294 -5.57 -16.51 32.15
C ALA A 294 -6.57 -16.12 31.05
N LEU A 295 -6.88 -14.84 30.89
CA LEU A 295 -7.71 -14.36 29.77
C LEU A 295 -7.11 -14.75 28.42
N VAL A 296 -5.81 -14.47 28.20
CA VAL A 296 -5.09 -14.78 26.96
C VAL A 296 -5.08 -16.29 26.68
N THR A 297 -4.89 -17.10 27.72
CA THR A 297 -4.81 -18.57 27.61
C THR A 297 -6.16 -19.18 27.28
N HIS A 298 -7.24 -18.66 27.88
CA HIS A 298 -8.56 -19.30 27.77
C HIS A 298 -9.43 -18.72 26.67
N TYR A 299 -9.16 -17.53 26.13
CA TYR A 299 -10.01 -16.97 25.08
C TYR A 299 -10.04 -17.81 23.83
N THR A 300 -8.99 -18.59 23.53
CA THR A 300 -8.92 -19.48 22.36
C THR A 300 -9.81 -20.71 22.50
N THR A 301 -10.26 -21.02 23.71
CA THR A 301 -11.09 -22.20 24.03
C THR A 301 -12.59 -21.92 23.95
N ARG A 302 -12.99 -20.69 23.62
CA ARG A 302 -14.39 -20.30 23.44
C ARG A 302 -15.01 -20.99 22.21
N LYS A 303 -16.29 -21.33 22.32
CA LYS A 303 -17.10 -21.98 21.27
C LYS A 303 -17.17 -21.15 19.99
N LYS A 304 -17.42 -19.83 20.11
CA LYS A 304 -17.48 -18.92 18.97
C LYS A 304 -16.46 -17.79 19.12
N PRO A 305 -15.80 -17.35 18.03
CA PRO A 305 -14.88 -16.23 18.07
C PRO A 305 -15.46 -14.99 18.75
N THR A 306 -16.76 -14.73 18.58
CA THR A 306 -17.49 -13.58 19.13
C THR A 306 -17.83 -13.67 20.63
N ASP A 307 -17.64 -14.83 21.27
CA ASP A 307 -18.01 -15.01 22.67
C ASP A 307 -17.08 -14.23 23.60
N SER A 308 -17.68 -13.64 24.64
CA SER A 308 -16.94 -12.91 25.68
C SER A 308 -16.29 -13.87 26.68
N VAL A 309 -15.21 -13.42 27.31
CA VAL A 309 -14.47 -14.18 28.31
C VAL A 309 -14.42 -13.40 29.61
N TYR A 310 -14.73 -14.07 30.70
CA TYR A 310 -14.67 -13.53 32.05
C TYR A 310 -13.82 -14.44 32.93
N VAL A 311 -12.82 -13.86 33.59
CA VAL A 311 -11.94 -14.57 34.53
C VAL A 311 -12.17 -14.03 35.93
N ARG A 312 -12.32 -14.92 36.91
CA ARG A 312 -12.28 -14.58 38.34
C ARG A 312 -11.11 -15.28 39.00
N ALA A 313 -10.38 -14.57 39.83
CA ALA A 313 -9.26 -15.11 40.59
C ALA A 313 -9.55 -15.11 42.09
N TYR A 314 -9.16 -16.18 42.77
CA TYR A 314 -9.24 -16.34 44.21
C TYR A 314 -7.88 -16.71 44.78
N TYR A 315 -7.58 -16.27 46.00
CA TYR A 315 -6.44 -16.78 46.77
C TYR A 315 -6.76 -18.17 47.33
N SER A 316 -5.76 -19.04 47.41
CA SER A 316 -5.90 -20.40 47.95
C SER A 316 -6.18 -20.41 49.46
N TYR A 317 -5.51 -19.54 50.24
CA TYR A 317 -5.73 -19.46 51.69
C TYR A 317 -5.38 -18.11 52.35
N PRO A 318 -6.23 -17.61 53.28
CA PRO A 318 -7.66 -17.88 53.35
C PRO A 318 -8.36 -17.53 52.03
N MET A 319 -9.34 -18.35 51.65
CA MET A 319 -10.03 -18.21 50.37
C MET A 319 -10.77 -16.87 50.29
N SER A 320 -10.33 -16.02 49.36
CA SER A 320 -10.85 -14.66 49.16
C SER A 320 -10.68 -14.26 47.70
N GLU A 321 -11.55 -13.38 47.19
CA GLU A 321 -11.50 -12.94 45.79
C GLU A 321 -10.32 -11.98 45.58
N ALA A 322 -9.39 -12.37 44.70
CA ALA A 322 -8.23 -11.57 44.33
C ALA A 322 -8.56 -10.54 43.24
N GLY A 323 -9.49 -10.86 42.34
CA GLY A 323 -9.90 -9.95 41.27
C GLY A 323 -10.67 -10.62 40.14
N SER A 324 -10.94 -9.84 39.10
CA SER A 324 -11.62 -10.30 37.90
C SER A 324 -11.12 -9.57 36.66
N ALA A 325 -11.25 -10.21 35.50
CA ALA A 325 -11.02 -9.59 34.22
C ALA A 325 -12.11 -9.97 33.22
N ALA A 326 -12.60 -8.98 32.48
CA ALA A 326 -13.65 -9.16 31.50
C ALA A 326 -13.15 -8.68 30.14
N TRP A 327 -13.36 -9.48 29.11
CA TRP A 327 -13.00 -9.12 27.75
C TRP A 327 -14.09 -9.55 26.77
N THR A 328 -14.37 -8.67 25.81
CA THR A 328 -15.27 -8.91 24.70
C THR A 328 -14.51 -8.63 23.41
N PRO A 329 -14.60 -9.49 22.38
CA PRO A 329 -13.98 -9.22 21.09
C PRO A 329 -14.28 -7.81 20.57
N GLY A 330 -13.24 -7.10 20.13
CA GLY A 330 -13.32 -5.71 19.68
C GLY A 330 -13.33 -4.65 20.77
N LYS A 331 -13.23 -5.02 22.05
CA LYS A 331 -13.05 -4.10 23.18
C LYS A 331 -11.74 -4.39 23.91
N ASP A 332 -11.21 -3.37 24.59
CA ASP A 332 -10.11 -3.57 25.52
C ASP A 332 -10.56 -4.41 26.72
N ALA A 333 -9.65 -5.23 27.25
CA ALA A 333 -9.91 -6.02 28.44
C ALA A 333 -9.97 -5.10 29.67
N ALA A 334 -10.98 -5.30 30.51
CA ALA A 334 -11.17 -4.57 31.75
C ALA A 334 -10.75 -5.44 32.94
N TYR A 335 -9.94 -4.87 33.84
CA TYR A 335 -9.38 -5.57 34.99
C TYR A 335 -9.84 -4.89 36.28
N ARG A 336 -10.17 -5.70 37.29
CA ARG A 336 -10.49 -5.23 38.65
C ARG A 336 -9.74 -6.11 39.64
N VAL A 337 -8.75 -5.54 40.29
CA VAL A 337 -7.99 -6.23 41.35
C VAL A 337 -8.51 -5.76 42.71
N LYS A 338 -8.61 -6.67 43.66
CA LYS A 338 -8.99 -6.39 45.04
C LYS A 338 -7.76 -6.47 45.93
N GLU A 339 -7.61 -5.48 46.80
CA GLU A 339 -6.59 -5.52 47.85
C GLU A 339 -6.98 -6.57 48.91
N ARG A 340 -5.99 -7.35 49.39
CA ARG A 340 -6.24 -8.28 50.48
C ARG A 340 -6.43 -7.52 51.78
N LYS A 341 -7.37 -7.99 52.60
CA LYS A 341 -7.52 -7.52 53.98
C LYS A 341 -6.27 -7.89 54.78
N THR A 342 -5.81 -6.99 55.63
CA THR A 342 -4.62 -7.20 56.49
C THR A 342 -4.73 -8.48 57.32
N GLU A 343 -5.92 -8.80 57.83
CA GLU A 343 -6.18 -10.02 58.58
C GLU A 343 -5.90 -11.31 57.78
N ASP A 344 -6.25 -11.32 56.49
CA ASP A 344 -6.05 -12.47 55.62
C ASP A 344 -4.57 -12.69 55.26
N VAL A 345 -3.82 -11.59 55.11
CA VAL A 345 -2.37 -11.63 54.92
C VAL A 345 -1.69 -12.26 56.14
N LEU A 346 -2.07 -11.83 57.35
CA LEU A 346 -1.53 -12.37 58.60
C LEU A 346 -1.84 -13.87 58.77
N LYS A 347 -3.08 -14.29 58.45
CA LYS A 347 -3.47 -15.72 58.47
C LYS A 347 -2.64 -16.55 57.49
N GLY A 348 -2.31 -16.01 56.32
CA GLY A 348 -1.45 -16.69 55.34
C GLY A 348 -0.02 -16.90 55.85
N VAL A 349 0.61 -15.85 56.39
CA VAL A 349 1.97 -15.93 56.95
C VAL A 349 2.04 -16.93 58.10
N LEU A 350 1.06 -16.91 59.00
CA LEU A 350 0.99 -17.85 60.11
C LEU A 350 0.88 -19.30 59.63
N PHE A 351 0.06 -19.55 58.61
CA PHE A 351 -0.12 -20.88 58.04
C PHE A 351 1.16 -21.42 57.37
N ASP A 352 1.90 -20.58 56.66
CA ASP A 352 3.19 -20.97 56.04
C ASP A 352 4.26 -21.29 57.08
N VAL A 353 4.32 -20.53 58.19
CA VAL A 353 5.21 -20.81 59.32
C VAL A 353 4.89 -22.15 59.96
N LEU A 354 3.60 -22.46 60.13
CA LEU A 354 3.15 -23.74 60.70
C LEU A 354 3.44 -24.94 59.79
N ARG A 355 3.50 -24.76 58.47
CA ARG A 355 3.77 -25.83 57.50
C ARG A 355 5.26 -26.09 57.24
N ARG A 356 6.14 -25.17 57.66
CA ARG A 356 7.61 -25.29 57.56
C ARG A 356 8.27 -25.89 58.82
N ARG A 357 7.49 -26.22 59.84
CA ARG A 357 7.85 -27.13 60.93
C ARG A 357 7.34 -28.52 60.59
#